data_AF-A0A940PSX5-F1
#
_entry.id   AF-A0A940PSX5-F1
#
_cell.length_a   1.000
_cell.length_b   1.000
_cell.length_c   1.000
_cell.angle_alpha   90.00
_cell.angle_beta   90.00
_cell.angle_gamma   90.00
#
_symmetry.space_group_name_H-M   'P 1'
#
loop_
_entity.id
_entity.type
_entity.pdbx_description
1 polymer ?
#
loop_
_entity_poly.entity_id
_entity_poly.type
_entity_poly.pdbx_seq_one_letter_code
_entity_poly.pdbx_strand_id
1 'polypeptide(L)'
;MKTIFRLLPLLFCLLAIAFLTYHLDVTQRFLFFQREQQQMFLFDGDFIADRYFSLGGLSLFVAQFMVQFFSLQLAGPLLTAITGVLMSLILWKALRRFSKSLILLALCFMPLLYQVESLFDFNYGYDGFIAMTLMVGCFWLYTAMAERLSGRWHWRIALSVVLSLAVYISMGPVGLLFAVMVLLYDIFTKAEKWYFQVLPLALVLLAGFWLVSNGRLESERFALLPDFHYEPILKPVFRHYISWIALVAVLLAAFVISRLPKLNATIDVAIAAVLFVVVAWLFIRSANITRKKDLIFPVIEIQHYVATGQWDEILNSKYLRLNSYLIANYCNLALSHQGRLLDNLFAFPQQGVNTLMVQGEYAEMSIETFVASPHIFYQMGNIAVARNKAFDASVAFQYGNPTIAQMLAKTNIVYGDYPIAERYLNMLKKTWGYADWARRYEKFLYNDAAVEADPELGLKRKDLPRESPDIMSRGVYVDLLNILDGGTPDRAVFEYAVAFLLLSRDAEDTRKFVEKYYATPVMATVPVLLQEALVEQNPADYCLSYGVSQETIDRYKDFQQMFLDVQSGDAAAEAMFEQKFQNTYWYYSLNV
;
A
#
# COMPACT_ATOMS: atom_id res chain seq x y z
N MET A 1 -2.62 -46.63 -15.90
CA MET A 1 -2.92 -45.53 -16.86
C MET A 1 -4.20 -44.74 -16.56
N LYS A 2 -5.39 -45.36 -16.40
CA LYS A 2 -6.65 -44.63 -16.13
C LYS A 2 -6.65 -43.78 -14.85
N THR A 3 -5.93 -44.18 -13.81
CA THR A 3 -5.81 -43.44 -12.53
C THR A 3 -4.93 -42.20 -12.65
N ILE A 4 -3.84 -42.28 -13.43
CA ILE A 4 -2.90 -41.18 -13.68
C ILE A 4 -3.58 -40.04 -14.44
N PHE A 5 -4.39 -40.36 -15.46
CA PHE A 5 -5.17 -39.36 -16.19
C PHE A 5 -6.28 -38.69 -15.37
N ARG A 6 -6.77 -39.32 -14.28
CA ARG A 6 -7.75 -38.71 -13.36
C ARG A 6 -7.09 -37.73 -12.37
N LEU A 7 -5.85 -37.98 -11.99
CA LEU A 7 -5.09 -37.14 -11.04
C LEU A 7 -4.37 -35.97 -11.73
N LEU A 8 -4.14 -36.06 -13.04
CA LEU A 8 -3.44 -35.04 -13.83
C LEU A 8 -4.00 -33.61 -13.67
N PRO A 9 -5.34 -33.36 -13.70
CA PRO A 9 -5.87 -32.02 -13.51
C PRO A 9 -5.61 -31.50 -12.09
N LEU A 10 -5.68 -32.39 -11.09
CA LEU A 10 -5.49 -32.04 -9.68
C LEU A 10 -4.02 -31.68 -9.40
N LEU A 11 -3.09 -32.46 -9.94
CA LEU A 11 -1.66 -32.16 -9.92
C LEU A 11 -1.35 -30.84 -10.64
N PHE A 12 -1.95 -30.61 -11.81
CA PHE A 12 -1.79 -29.36 -12.55
C PHE A 12 -2.29 -28.14 -11.74
N CYS A 13 -3.43 -28.26 -11.06
CA CYS A 13 -3.93 -27.18 -10.21
C CYS A 13 -2.98 -26.89 -9.05
N LEU A 14 -2.46 -27.92 -8.39
CA LEU A 14 -1.50 -27.76 -7.31
C LEU A 14 -0.21 -27.10 -7.79
N LEU A 15 0.30 -27.48 -8.97
CA LEU A 15 1.47 -26.84 -9.58
C LEU A 15 1.20 -25.39 -9.97
N ALA A 16 0.02 -25.09 -10.52
CA ALA A 16 -0.38 -23.73 -10.86
C ALA A 16 -0.51 -22.85 -9.63
N ILE A 17 -1.11 -23.36 -8.54
CA ILE A 17 -1.18 -22.67 -7.24
C ILE A 17 0.23 -22.41 -6.71
N ALA A 18 1.07 -23.44 -6.62
CA ALA A 18 2.44 -23.30 -6.10
C ALA A 18 3.26 -22.29 -6.92
N PHE A 19 3.18 -22.35 -8.24
CA PHE A 19 3.86 -21.42 -9.14
C PHE A 19 3.34 -19.98 -8.97
N LEU A 20 2.02 -19.78 -8.97
CA LEU A 20 1.42 -18.46 -8.80
C LEU A 20 1.72 -17.89 -7.42
N THR A 21 1.64 -18.68 -6.35
CA THR A 21 1.99 -18.26 -4.99
C THR A 21 3.44 -17.81 -4.92
N TYR A 22 4.37 -18.60 -5.45
CA TYR A 22 5.79 -18.21 -5.50
C TYR A 22 5.99 -16.92 -6.30
N HIS A 23 5.39 -16.81 -7.48
CA HIS A 23 5.51 -15.62 -8.32
C HIS A 23 4.96 -14.37 -7.61
N LEU A 24 3.77 -14.48 -7.02
CA LEU A 24 3.10 -13.41 -6.28
C LEU A 24 3.90 -12.98 -5.05
N ASP A 25 4.51 -13.92 -4.32
CA ASP A 25 5.37 -13.58 -3.18
C ASP A 25 6.66 -12.85 -3.60
N VAL A 26 7.29 -13.29 -4.68
CA VAL A 26 8.51 -12.65 -5.20
C VAL A 26 8.24 -11.25 -5.76
N THR A 27 7.04 -11.01 -6.29
CA THR A 27 6.72 -9.78 -7.04
C THR A 27 5.81 -8.80 -6.31
N GLN A 28 4.95 -9.27 -5.41
CA GLN A 28 3.85 -8.48 -4.82
C GLN A 28 3.72 -8.62 -3.29
N ARG A 29 4.64 -9.29 -2.56
CA ARG A 29 4.49 -9.50 -1.10
C ARG A 29 4.14 -8.23 -0.32
N PHE A 30 4.81 -7.11 -0.62
CA PHE A 30 4.62 -5.86 0.09
C PHE A 30 3.32 -5.15 -0.34
N LEU A 31 2.87 -5.36 -1.59
CA LEU A 31 1.56 -4.88 -2.04
C LEU A 31 0.42 -5.58 -1.29
N PHE A 32 0.54 -6.88 -1.04
CA PHE A 32 -0.47 -7.60 -0.25
C PHE A 32 -0.56 -7.04 1.17
N PHE A 33 0.57 -6.80 1.81
CA PHE A 33 0.60 -6.14 3.12
C PHE A 33 0.00 -4.72 3.07
N GLN A 34 0.34 -3.92 2.06
CA GLN A 34 -0.21 -2.58 1.89
C GLN A 34 -1.74 -2.58 1.75
N ARG A 35 -2.29 -3.54 1.01
CA ARG A 35 -3.75 -3.69 0.86
C ARG A 35 -4.43 -3.97 2.20
N GLU A 36 -3.77 -4.69 3.10
CA GLU A 36 -4.26 -4.90 4.46
C GLU A 36 -4.18 -3.63 5.31
N GLN A 37 -3.16 -2.80 5.11
CA GLN A 37 -3.07 -1.50 5.77
C GLN A 37 -4.13 -0.48 5.27
N GLN A 38 -4.67 -0.65 4.07
CA GLN A 38 -5.65 0.28 3.48
C GLN A 38 -7.11 -0.02 3.85
N GLN A 39 -7.37 -1.10 4.59
CA GLN A 39 -8.73 -1.45 5.00
C GLN A 39 -8.77 -2.27 6.28
N MET A 40 -9.77 -2.04 7.12
CA MET A 40 -10.03 -2.87 8.29
C MET A 40 -11.30 -3.70 8.12
N PHE A 41 -11.21 -4.98 8.47
CA PHE A 41 -12.37 -5.85 8.62
C PHE A 41 -12.76 -5.93 10.11
N LEU A 42 -13.98 -5.51 10.42
CA LEU A 42 -14.52 -5.54 11.78
C LEU A 42 -15.52 -6.70 11.92
N PHE A 43 -15.33 -7.54 12.94
CA PHE A 43 -16.29 -8.57 13.34
C PHE A 43 -17.44 -7.93 14.14
N ASP A 44 -18.22 -7.10 13.46
CA ASP A 44 -19.30 -6.29 14.02
C ASP A 44 -20.56 -6.35 13.15
N GLY A 45 -21.73 -6.44 13.77
CA GLY A 45 -23.00 -6.57 13.03
C GLY A 45 -23.31 -5.35 12.16
N ASP A 46 -23.07 -4.14 12.67
CA ASP A 46 -23.38 -2.89 11.96
C ASP A 46 -22.42 -2.71 10.78
N PHE A 47 -21.12 -2.99 10.99
CA PHE A 47 -20.13 -2.99 9.92
C PHE A 47 -20.51 -3.96 8.79
N ILE A 48 -20.88 -5.21 9.14
CA ILE A 48 -21.22 -6.22 8.15
C ILE A 48 -22.47 -5.81 7.36
N ALA A 49 -23.49 -5.26 8.03
CA ALA A 49 -24.70 -4.80 7.38
C ALA A 49 -24.42 -3.64 6.42
N ASP A 50 -23.65 -2.65 6.85
CA ASP A 50 -23.25 -1.50 6.02
C ASP A 50 -22.56 -1.94 4.73
N ARG A 51 -21.63 -2.91 4.81
CA ARG A 51 -20.96 -3.42 3.61
C ARG A 51 -21.86 -4.25 2.74
N TYR A 52 -22.58 -5.22 3.31
CA TYR A 52 -23.34 -6.20 2.53
C TYR A 52 -24.49 -5.57 1.74
N PHE A 53 -25.16 -4.54 2.28
CA PHE A 53 -26.30 -3.88 1.64
C PHE A 53 -25.90 -2.74 0.68
N SER A 54 -24.61 -2.48 0.50
CA SER A 54 -24.10 -1.57 -0.53
C SER A 54 -24.06 -2.22 -1.92
N LEU A 55 -24.03 -1.41 -2.98
CA LEU A 55 -23.80 -1.92 -4.34
C LEU A 55 -22.41 -2.56 -4.41
N GLY A 56 -22.30 -3.80 -4.91
CA GLY A 56 -21.03 -4.53 -4.89
C GLY A 56 -20.63 -5.03 -3.49
N GLY A 57 -21.55 -4.95 -2.52
CA GLY A 57 -21.29 -5.22 -1.12
C GLY A 57 -20.81 -6.64 -0.81
N LEU A 58 -21.27 -7.65 -1.54
CA LEU A 58 -20.84 -9.04 -1.32
C LEU A 58 -19.38 -9.23 -1.73
N SER A 59 -18.97 -8.71 -2.90
CA SER A 59 -17.57 -8.80 -3.32
C SER A 59 -16.65 -8.00 -2.41
N LEU A 60 -17.08 -6.81 -1.97
CA LEU A 60 -16.34 -5.98 -1.03
C LEU A 60 -16.15 -6.68 0.32
N PHE A 61 -17.23 -7.24 0.88
CA PHE A 61 -17.20 -7.97 2.14
C PHE A 61 -16.24 -9.18 2.08
N VAL A 62 -16.35 -10.01 1.05
CA VAL A 62 -15.47 -11.18 0.88
C VAL A 62 -14.01 -10.74 0.66
N ALA A 63 -13.77 -9.66 -0.08
CA ALA A 63 -12.44 -9.12 -0.28
C ALA A 63 -11.82 -8.63 1.02
N GLN A 64 -12.51 -7.80 1.80
CA GLN A 64 -12.03 -7.32 3.09
C GLN A 64 -11.76 -8.46 4.07
N PHE A 65 -12.64 -9.46 4.09
CA PHE A 65 -12.44 -10.66 4.91
C PHE A 65 -11.18 -11.42 4.50
N MET A 66 -10.86 -11.52 3.20
CA MET A 66 -9.63 -12.18 2.75
C MET A 66 -8.38 -11.34 3.02
N VAL A 67 -8.47 -10.02 2.78
CA VAL A 67 -7.34 -9.09 2.86
C VAL A 67 -6.82 -8.97 4.30
N GLN A 68 -7.66 -9.11 5.33
CA GLN A 68 -7.20 -9.05 6.72
C GLN A 68 -6.07 -10.05 7.05
N PHE A 69 -5.99 -11.17 6.30
CA PHE A 69 -4.96 -12.19 6.47
C PHE A 69 -3.67 -11.87 5.71
N PHE A 70 -3.62 -10.82 4.88
CA PHE A 70 -2.43 -10.49 4.09
C PHE A 70 -1.31 -9.88 4.93
N SER A 71 -1.59 -9.57 6.19
CA SER A 71 -0.59 -9.30 7.24
C SER A 71 0.29 -10.53 7.54
N LEU A 72 -0.20 -11.75 7.28
CA LEU A 72 0.57 -12.98 7.44
C LEU A 72 1.45 -13.26 6.22
N GLN A 73 2.66 -13.76 6.49
CA GLN A 73 3.59 -14.18 5.44
C GLN A 73 2.95 -15.26 4.54
N LEU A 74 3.09 -15.10 3.23
CA LEU A 74 2.55 -15.96 2.16
C LEU A 74 1.02 -16.08 2.08
N ALA A 75 0.23 -15.64 3.07
CA ALA A 75 -1.21 -15.81 3.05
C ALA A 75 -1.88 -15.09 1.87
N GLY A 76 -1.50 -13.83 1.59
CA GLY A 76 -2.02 -13.08 0.45
C GLY A 76 -1.73 -13.73 -0.90
N PRO A 77 -0.45 -14.03 -1.23
CA PRO A 77 -0.08 -14.78 -2.42
C PRO A 77 -0.81 -16.13 -2.56
N LEU A 78 -0.95 -16.88 -1.47
CA LEU A 78 -1.60 -18.20 -1.47
C LEU A 78 -3.10 -18.10 -1.71
N LEU A 79 -3.80 -17.24 -0.96
CA LEU A 79 -5.24 -17.03 -1.09
C LEU A 79 -5.61 -16.51 -2.49
N THR A 80 -4.83 -15.56 -3.01
CA THR A 80 -5.02 -15.04 -4.38
C THR A 80 -4.82 -16.13 -5.42
N ALA A 81 -3.77 -16.95 -5.29
CA ALA A 81 -3.51 -18.06 -6.21
C ALA A 81 -4.62 -19.12 -6.16
N ILE A 82 -5.09 -19.51 -4.97
CA ILE A 82 -6.18 -20.48 -4.81
C ILE A 82 -7.46 -19.96 -5.45
N THR A 83 -7.88 -18.74 -5.09
CA THR A 83 -9.11 -18.13 -5.62
C THR A 83 -9.03 -17.97 -7.14
N GLY A 84 -7.88 -17.55 -7.65
CA GLY A 84 -7.64 -17.37 -9.07
C GLY A 84 -7.69 -18.67 -9.87
N VAL A 85 -6.99 -19.71 -9.40
CA VAL A 85 -7.01 -21.03 -10.03
C VAL A 85 -8.42 -21.62 -9.98
N LEU A 86 -9.14 -21.46 -8.86
CA LEU A 86 -10.55 -21.86 -8.76
C LEU A 86 -11.42 -21.14 -9.78
N MET A 87 -11.26 -19.82 -9.97
CA MET A 87 -11.96 -19.07 -11.02
C MET A 87 -11.73 -19.69 -12.40
N SER A 88 -10.47 -19.92 -12.79
CA SER A 88 -10.13 -20.52 -14.09
C SER A 88 -10.72 -21.93 -14.27
N LEU A 89 -10.76 -22.74 -13.20
CA LEU A 89 -11.37 -24.08 -13.24
C LEU A 89 -12.89 -24.03 -13.36
N ILE A 90 -13.54 -23.12 -12.65
CA ILE A 90 -14.99 -22.92 -12.73
C ILE A 90 -15.36 -22.43 -14.13
N LEU A 91 -14.61 -21.48 -14.68
CA LEU A 91 -14.80 -21.00 -16.06
C LEU A 91 -14.64 -22.14 -17.06
N TRP A 92 -13.57 -22.93 -16.93
CA TRP A 92 -13.36 -24.10 -17.79
C TRP A 92 -14.48 -25.13 -17.67
N LYS A 93 -14.98 -25.38 -16.45
CA LYS A 93 -16.13 -26.27 -16.22
C LYS A 93 -17.40 -25.74 -16.89
N ALA A 94 -17.61 -24.42 -16.90
CA ALA A 94 -18.73 -23.80 -17.62
C ALA A 94 -18.58 -23.98 -19.14
N LEU A 95 -17.37 -23.76 -19.68
CA LEU A 95 -17.09 -23.78 -21.12
C LEU A 95 -16.85 -25.18 -21.71
N ARG A 96 -16.57 -26.19 -20.87
CA ARG A 96 -16.39 -27.60 -21.25
C ARG A 96 -17.58 -28.22 -22.01
N ARG A 97 -18.72 -27.54 -21.98
CA ARG A 97 -19.94 -27.86 -22.72
C ARG A 97 -19.76 -27.67 -24.22
N PHE A 98 -18.93 -26.71 -24.63
CA PHE A 98 -18.60 -26.49 -26.04
C PHE A 98 -17.50 -27.46 -26.51
N SER A 99 -16.42 -27.57 -25.75
CA SER A 99 -15.29 -28.44 -26.10
C SER A 99 -14.63 -29.05 -24.86
N LYS A 100 -14.23 -30.32 -24.97
CA LYS A 100 -13.48 -31.04 -23.93
C LYS A 100 -11.96 -30.88 -24.05
N SER A 101 -11.49 -30.10 -25.03
CA SER A 101 -10.08 -29.83 -25.28
C SER A 101 -9.38 -29.20 -24.06
N LEU A 102 -8.13 -29.60 -23.82
CA LEU A 102 -7.26 -29.05 -22.79
C LEU A 102 -6.69 -27.68 -23.20
N ILE A 103 -6.68 -27.34 -24.49
CA ILE A 103 -6.34 -25.99 -24.97
C ILE A 103 -7.24 -24.96 -24.30
N LEU A 104 -8.53 -25.27 -24.17
CA LEU A 104 -9.50 -24.41 -23.50
C LEU A 104 -9.17 -24.17 -22.02
N LEU A 105 -8.62 -25.17 -21.32
CA LEU A 105 -8.18 -25.01 -19.93
C LEU A 105 -7.08 -23.96 -19.85
N ALA A 106 -6.06 -24.04 -20.72
CA ALA A 106 -4.98 -23.07 -20.74
C ALA A 106 -5.49 -21.64 -21.02
N LEU A 107 -6.44 -21.48 -21.94
CA LEU A 107 -7.06 -20.18 -22.24
C LEU A 107 -7.86 -19.61 -21.05
N CYS A 108 -8.46 -20.45 -20.21
CA CYS A 108 -9.21 -19.99 -19.03
C CYS A 108 -8.31 -19.36 -17.94
N PHE A 109 -6.99 -19.47 -18.04
CA PHE A 109 -6.06 -18.73 -17.19
C PHE A 109 -5.83 -17.29 -17.65
N MET A 110 -6.17 -16.93 -18.90
CA MET A 110 -5.94 -15.57 -19.40
C MET A 110 -6.66 -14.48 -18.59
N PRO A 111 -7.96 -14.60 -18.26
CA PRO A 111 -8.64 -13.57 -17.45
C PRO A 111 -8.06 -13.46 -16.03
N LEU A 112 -7.62 -14.58 -15.46
CA LEU A 112 -6.93 -14.62 -14.17
C LEU A 112 -5.63 -13.80 -14.20
N LEU A 113 -4.77 -14.06 -15.19
CA LEU A 113 -3.46 -13.42 -15.24
C LEU A 113 -3.58 -11.91 -15.41
N TYR A 114 -4.53 -11.42 -16.23
CA TYR A 114 -4.79 -9.99 -16.35
C TYR A 114 -5.41 -9.37 -15.08
N GLN A 115 -6.17 -10.13 -14.30
CA GLN A 115 -6.64 -9.67 -12.99
C GLN A 115 -5.49 -9.58 -12.00
N VAL A 116 -4.63 -10.59 -11.92
CA VAL A 116 -3.42 -10.54 -11.08
C VAL A 116 -2.49 -9.40 -11.52
N GLU A 117 -2.40 -9.13 -12.81
CA GLU A 117 -1.69 -7.95 -13.29
C GLU A 117 -2.32 -6.64 -12.84
N SER A 118 -3.65 -6.57 -12.80
CA SER A 118 -4.37 -5.40 -12.27
C SER A 118 -4.09 -5.18 -10.78
N LEU A 119 -3.82 -6.26 -10.02
CA LEU A 119 -3.44 -6.16 -8.61
C LEU A 119 -2.05 -5.57 -8.36
N PHE A 120 -1.19 -5.40 -9.38
CA PHE A 120 0.03 -4.59 -9.26
C PHE A 120 -0.29 -3.11 -9.05
N ASP A 121 -1.43 -2.64 -9.55
CA ASP A 121 -1.92 -1.30 -9.28
C ASP A 121 -2.63 -1.32 -7.92
N PHE A 122 -2.06 -0.63 -6.94
CA PHE A 122 -2.62 -0.56 -5.60
C PHE A 122 -3.94 0.24 -5.55
N ASN A 123 -4.21 1.09 -6.56
CA ASN A 123 -5.47 1.83 -6.69
C ASN A 123 -6.62 0.95 -7.21
N TYR A 124 -6.31 -0.24 -7.76
CA TYR A 124 -7.32 -1.21 -8.14
C TYR A 124 -7.66 -2.09 -6.92
N GLY A 125 -8.92 -2.08 -6.51
CA GLY A 125 -9.45 -2.79 -5.37
C GLY A 125 -9.41 -4.32 -5.51
N TYR A 126 -9.14 -5.00 -4.40
CA TYR A 126 -9.13 -6.48 -4.37
C TYR A 126 -10.55 -7.06 -4.53
N ASP A 127 -11.58 -6.28 -4.25
CA ASP A 127 -12.99 -6.59 -4.48
C ASP A 127 -13.32 -6.78 -5.97
N GLY A 128 -12.63 -6.12 -6.89
CA GLY A 128 -12.77 -6.38 -8.33
C GLY A 128 -12.33 -7.79 -8.74
N PHE A 129 -11.23 -8.29 -8.14
CA PHE A 129 -10.76 -9.66 -8.34
C PHE A 129 -11.77 -10.69 -7.80
N ILE A 130 -12.35 -10.41 -6.63
CA ILE A 130 -13.39 -11.26 -6.02
C ILE A 130 -14.69 -11.20 -6.81
N ALA A 131 -15.13 -10.02 -7.26
CA ALA A 131 -16.34 -9.83 -8.07
C ALA A 131 -16.28 -10.66 -9.36
N MET A 132 -15.15 -10.62 -10.08
CA MET A 132 -14.90 -11.48 -11.25
C MET A 132 -15.00 -12.97 -10.91
N THR A 133 -14.40 -13.40 -9.80
CA THR A 133 -14.40 -14.81 -9.38
C THR A 133 -15.81 -15.30 -9.06
N LEU A 134 -16.57 -14.52 -8.28
CA LEU A 134 -17.95 -14.84 -7.93
C LEU A 134 -18.88 -14.83 -9.15
N MET A 135 -18.70 -13.86 -10.05
CA MET A 135 -19.45 -13.77 -11.31
C MET A 135 -19.24 -15.00 -12.19
N VAL A 136 -18.00 -15.49 -12.31
CA VAL A 136 -17.70 -16.75 -13.03
C VAL A 136 -18.40 -17.94 -12.38
N GLY A 137 -18.50 -17.96 -11.04
CA GLY A 137 -19.34 -18.90 -10.29
C GLY A 137 -20.81 -18.85 -10.69
N CYS A 138 -21.40 -17.66 -10.76
CA CYS A 138 -22.77 -17.45 -11.24
C CYS A 138 -22.94 -17.86 -12.70
N PHE A 139 -21.95 -17.62 -13.56
CA PHE A 139 -21.98 -18.05 -14.97
C PHE A 139 -21.95 -19.58 -15.09
N TRP A 140 -21.12 -20.24 -14.31
CA TRP A 140 -21.15 -21.70 -14.22
C TRP A 140 -22.52 -22.23 -13.74
N LEU A 141 -23.12 -21.59 -12.72
CA LEU A 141 -24.45 -21.94 -12.24
C LEU A 141 -25.52 -21.76 -13.33
N TYR A 142 -25.52 -20.62 -14.02
CA TYR A 142 -26.43 -20.33 -15.13
C TYR A 142 -26.34 -21.40 -16.20
N THR A 143 -25.13 -21.68 -16.70
CA THR A 143 -24.94 -22.71 -17.73
C THR A 143 -25.46 -24.07 -17.26
N ALA A 144 -25.27 -24.43 -15.98
CA ALA A 144 -25.69 -25.72 -15.41
C ALA A 144 -27.21 -25.86 -15.37
N MET A 145 -27.91 -24.79 -15.03
CA MET A 145 -29.36 -24.77 -14.99
C MET A 145 -29.98 -24.63 -16.39
N ALA A 146 -29.33 -23.90 -17.30
CA ALA A 146 -29.81 -23.70 -18.67
C ALA A 146 -30.02 -25.03 -19.43
N GLU A 147 -29.18 -26.04 -19.17
CA GLU A 147 -29.38 -27.40 -19.73
C GLU A 147 -30.62 -28.09 -19.15
N ARG A 148 -30.82 -28.00 -17.82
CA ARG A 148 -31.99 -28.58 -17.15
C ARG A 148 -33.30 -27.94 -17.58
N LEU A 149 -33.23 -26.67 -17.99
CA LEU A 149 -34.35 -25.87 -18.47
C LEU A 149 -34.51 -25.91 -20.00
N SER A 150 -33.86 -26.86 -20.69
CA SER A 150 -34.05 -27.06 -22.13
C SER A 150 -35.54 -27.28 -22.46
N GLY A 151 -36.06 -26.51 -23.42
CA GLY A 151 -37.49 -26.50 -23.79
C GLY A 151 -38.40 -25.66 -22.88
N ARG A 152 -37.85 -25.01 -21.83
CA ARG A 152 -38.59 -24.10 -20.93
C ARG A 152 -38.00 -22.69 -21.01
N TRP A 153 -38.06 -22.09 -22.21
CA TRP A 153 -37.39 -20.81 -22.49
C TRP A 153 -37.76 -19.70 -21.49
N HIS A 154 -39.02 -19.57 -21.09
CA HIS A 154 -39.45 -18.55 -20.11
C HIS A 154 -38.70 -18.64 -18.77
N TRP A 155 -38.52 -19.86 -18.23
CA TRP A 155 -37.81 -20.07 -16.97
C TRP A 155 -36.31 -19.81 -17.09
N ARG A 156 -35.73 -20.09 -18.26
CA ARG A 156 -34.33 -19.76 -18.55
C ARG A 156 -34.12 -18.24 -18.61
N ILE A 157 -35.01 -17.50 -19.28
CA ILE A 157 -34.96 -16.03 -19.31
C ILE A 157 -35.17 -15.44 -17.92
N ALA A 158 -36.13 -15.96 -17.15
CA ALA A 158 -36.36 -15.53 -15.77
C ALA A 158 -35.10 -15.74 -14.90
N LEU A 159 -34.44 -16.90 -15.03
CA LEU A 159 -33.19 -17.19 -14.33
C LEU A 159 -32.08 -16.19 -14.71
N SER A 160 -31.89 -15.90 -16.00
CA SER A 160 -30.87 -14.94 -16.44
C SER A 160 -31.16 -13.52 -15.96
N VAL A 161 -32.42 -13.09 -15.90
CA VAL A 161 -32.81 -11.78 -15.35
C VAL A 161 -32.49 -11.71 -13.86
N VAL A 162 -32.94 -12.70 -13.09
CA VAL A 162 -32.69 -12.75 -11.64
C VAL A 162 -31.19 -12.78 -11.36
N LEU A 163 -30.42 -13.64 -12.05
CA LEU A 163 -28.98 -13.72 -11.83
C LEU A 163 -28.25 -12.45 -12.27
N SER A 164 -28.60 -11.83 -13.41
CA SER A 164 -27.92 -10.62 -13.87
C SER A 164 -28.12 -9.46 -12.90
N LEU A 165 -29.36 -9.28 -12.40
CA LEU A 165 -29.65 -8.25 -11.40
C LEU A 165 -29.02 -8.58 -10.04
N ALA A 166 -29.05 -9.85 -9.61
CA ALA A 166 -28.41 -10.26 -8.36
C ALA A 166 -26.90 -10.05 -8.40
N VAL A 167 -26.23 -10.42 -9.50
CA VAL A 167 -24.80 -10.17 -9.71
C VAL A 167 -24.54 -8.66 -9.74
N TYR A 168 -25.37 -7.87 -10.41
CA TYR A 168 -25.19 -6.42 -10.46
C TYR A 168 -25.28 -5.76 -9.09
N ILE A 169 -26.29 -6.12 -8.29
CA ILE A 169 -26.48 -5.57 -6.94
C ILE A 169 -25.36 -6.02 -6.00
N SER A 170 -25.02 -7.31 -6.02
CA SER A 170 -24.08 -7.90 -5.05
C SER A 170 -22.60 -7.75 -5.41
N MET A 171 -22.26 -7.65 -6.69
CA MET A 171 -20.88 -7.65 -7.22
C MET A 171 -20.59 -6.44 -8.11
N GLY A 172 -21.52 -5.49 -8.24
CA GLY A 172 -21.33 -4.26 -9.00
C GLY A 172 -21.39 -4.48 -10.53
N PRO A 173 -20.69 -3.67 -11.33
CA PRO A 173 -20.82 -3.65 -12.78
C PRO A 173 -20.42 -4.93 -13.50
N VAL A 174 -19.75 -5.87 -12.84
CA VAL A 174 -19.50 -7.21 -13.40
C VAL A 174 -20.79 -7.93 -13.79
N GLY A 175 -21.95 -7.50 -13.26
CA GLY A 175 -23.28 -7.94 -13.72
C GLY A 175 -23.56 -7.64 -15.20
N LEU A 176 -22.98 -6.58 -15.76
CA LEU A 176 -23.07 -6.29 -17.19
C LEU A 176 -22.28 -7.32 -18.00
N LEU A 177 -21.04 -7.60 -17.59
CA LEU A 177 -20.20 -8.64 -18.20
C LEU A 177 -20.90 -10.00 -18.14
N PHE A 178 -21.50 -10.35 -17.01
CA PHE A 178 -22.30 -11.56 -16.86
C PHE A 178 -23.45 -11.62 -17.88
N ALA A 179 -24.26 -10.55 -18.01
CA ALA A 179 -25.38 -10.51 -18.96
C ALA A 179 -24.91 -10.67 -20.41
N VAL A 180 -23.79 -10.04 -20.78
CA VAL A 180 -23.16 -10.20 -22.11
C VAL A 180 -22.74 -11.66 -22.35
N MET A 181 -22.09 -12.29 -21.37
CA MET A 181 -21.69 -13.69 -21.50
C MET A 181 -22.88 -14.64 -21.62
N VAL A 182 -23.95 -14.40 -20.87
CA VAL A 182 -25.19 -15.19 -20.94
C VAL A 182 -25.81 -15.10 -22.33
N LEU A 183 -25.92 -13.88 -22.88
CA LEU A 183 -26.40 -13.66 -24.25
C LEU A 183 -25.55 -14.43 -25.27
N LEU A 184 -24.22 -14.29 -25.22
CA LEU A 184 -23.30 -14.98 -26.12
C LEU A 184 -23.39 -16.50 -25.98
N TYR A 185 -23.48 -17.01 -24.75
CA TYR A 185 -23.64 -18.44 -24.48
C TYR A 185 -24.92 -19.00 -25.11
N ASP A 186 -26.04 -18.29 -24.96
CA ASP A 186 -27.33 -18.68 -25.53
C ASP A 186 -27.34 -18.62 -27.07
N ILE A 187 -26.66 -17.61 -27.65
CA ILE A 187 -26.42 -17.54 -29.11
C ILE A 187 -25.64 -18.77 -29.58
N PHE A 188 -24.52 -19.08 -28.93
CA PHE A 188 -23.62 -20.15 -29.36
C PHE A 188 -24.18 -21.55 -29.15
N THR A 189 -25.01 -21.72 -28.13
CA THR A 189 -25.75 -22.97 -27.87
C THR A 189 -27.03 -23.08 -28.70
N LYS A 190 -27.38 -22.05 -29.49
CA LYS A 190 -28.64 -21.96 -30.27
C LYS A 190 -29.87 -22.22 -29.39
N ALA A 191 -29.89 -21.59 -28.22
CA ALA A 191 -31.00 -21.72 -27.30
C ALA A 191 -32.32 -21.25 -27.92
N GLU A 192 -33.43 -21.91 -27.55
CA GLU A 192 -34.75 -21.49 -27.98
C GLU A 192 -35.01 -20.05 -27.54
N LYS A 193 -35.34 -19.19 -28.51
CA LYS A 193 -35.62 -17.76 -28.30
C LYS A 193 -34.51 -17.01 -27.55
N TRP A 194 -33.25 -17.33 -27.85
CA TRP A 194 -32.06 -16.67 -27.28
C TRP A 194 -32.11 -15.14 -27.36
N TYR A 195 -32.79 -14.55 -28.34
CA TYR A 195 -32.88 -13.09 -28.52
C TYR A 195 -33.58 -12.37 -27.35
N PHE A 196 -34.39 -13.08 -26.54
CA PHE A 196 -34.92 -12.52 -25.29
C PHE A 196 -33.84 -12.29 -24.22
N GLN A 197 -32.63 -12.84 -24.40
CA GLN A 197 -31.48 -12.53 -23.52
C GLN A 197 -30.98 -11.08 -23.66
N VAL A 198 -31.50 -10.31 -24.62
CA VAL A 198 -31.32 -8.85 -24.63
C VAL A 198 -32.02 -8.19 -23.42
N LEU A 199 -33.06 -8.81 -22.86
CA LEU A 199 -33.78 -8.29 -21.69
C LEU A 199 -32.89 -8.14 -20.44
N PRO A 200 -32.20 -9.18 -19.91
CA PRO A 200 -31.32 -9.00 -18.76
C PRO A 200 -30.22 -7.97 -19.01
N LEU A 201 -29.67 -7.93 -20.23
CA LEU A 201 -28.67 -6.92 -20.62
C LEU A 201 -29.25 -5.50 -20.54
N ALA A 202 -30.42 -5.27 -21.12
CA ALA A 202 -31.11 -3.99 -21.08
C ALA A 202 -31.46 -3.58 -19.63
N LEU A 203 -31.91 -4.52 -18.80
CA LEU A 203 -32.24 -4.25 -17.40
C LEU A 203 -31.02 -3.84 -16.57
N VAL A 204 -29.87 -4.48 -16.76
CA VAL A 204 -28.62 -4.09 -16.08
C VAL A 204 -28.15 -2.70 -16.56
N LEU A 205 -28.22 -2.42 -17.86
CA LEU A 205 -27.90 -1.09 -18.40
C LEU A 205 -28.82 -0.02 -17.80
N LEU A 206 -30.14 -0.26 -17.80
CA LEU A 206 -31.13 0.64 -17.21
C LEU A 206 -30.91 0.83 -15.71
N ALA A 207 -30.56 -0.22 -14.98
CA ALA A 207 -30.22 -0.11 -13.56
C ALA A 207 -28.99 0.79 -13.34
N GLY A 208 -27.94 0.63 -14.15
CA GLY A 208 -26.75 1.48 -14.09
C GLY A 208 -27.05 2.94 -14.41
N PHE A 209 -27.75 3.22 -15.52
CA PHE A 209 -28.17 4.58 -15.86
C PHE A 209 -29.09 5.19 -14.79
N TRP A 210 -29.98 4.40 -14.20
CA TRP A 210 -30.85 4.85 -13.13
C TRP A 210 -30.07 5.21 -11.86
N LEU A 211 -29.05 4.43 -11.50
CA LEU A 211 -28.19 4.76 -10.35
C LEU A 211 -27.43 6.07 -10.56
N VAL A 212 -26.91 6.30 -11.77
CA VAL A 212 -26.24 7.56 -12.13
C VAL A 212 -27.23 8.73 -12.13
N SER A 213 -28.41 8.57 -12.75
CA SER A 213 -29.41 9.65 -12.82
C SER A 213 -29.96 10.08 -11.45
N ASN A 214 -29.94 9.18 -10.47
CA ASN A 214 -30.34 9.47 -9.09
C ASN A 214 -29.17 9.87 -8.18
N GLY A 215 -27.97 10.09 -8.72
CA GLY A 215 -26.79 10.51 -7.97
C GLY A 215 -26.25 9.45 -6.99
N ARG A 216 -26.63 8.18 -7.15
CA ARG A 216 -26.08 7.07 -6.32
C ARG A 216 -24.70 6.62 -6.80
N LEU A 217 -24.37 6.89 -8.05
CA LEU A 217 -23.06 6.69 -8.65
C LEU A 217 -22.64 7.95 -9.38
N GLU A 218 -21.33 8.24 -9.36
CA GLU A 218 -20.80 9.49 -9.91
C GLU A 218 -20.91 9.57 -11.45
N SER A 219 -20.76 8.45 -12.15
CA SER A 219 -20.73 8.41 -13.61
C SER A 219 -20.99 7.02 -14.17
N GLU A 220 -21.25 6.94 -15.47
CA GLU A 220 -21.52 5.71 -16.21
C GLU A 220 -20.34 4.76 -16.19
N ARG A 221 -19.11 5.27 -16.10
CA ARG A 221 -17.91 4.43 -15.95
C ARG A 221 -17.97 3.56 -14.69
N PHE A 222 -18.36 4.13 -13.55
CA PHE A 222 -18.52 3.37 -12.31
C PHE A 222 -19.78 2.49 -12.32
N ALA A 223 -20.79 2.84 -13.11
CA ALA A 223 -22.00 2.04 -13.20
C ALA A 223 -21.85 0.79 -14.08
N LEU A 224 -20.97 0.82 -15.08
CA LEU A 224 -20.95 -0.16 -16.17
C LEU A 224 -19.58 -0.80 -16.45
N LEU A 225 -18.47 -0.23 -15.96
CA LEU A 225 -17.11 -0.63 -16.30
C LEU A 225 -16.33 -1.11 -15.06
N PRO A 226 -15.13 -1.73 -15.24
CA PRO A 226 -14.28 -2.13 -14.12
C PRO A 226 -13.87 -0.99 -13.19
N ASP A 227 -14.00 0.26 -13.64
CA ASP A 227 -13.69 1.49 -12.91
C ASP A 227 -14.38 1.56 -11.55
N PHE A 228 -15.50 0.86 -11.35
CA PHE A 228 -16.15 0.70 -10.05
C PHE A 228 -15.23 0.19 -8.94
N HIS A 229 -14.26 -0.63 -9.30
CA HIS A 229 -13.28 -1.20 -8.38
C HIS A 229 -11.96 -0.42 -8.38
N TYR A 230 -11.96 0.82 -8.85
CA TYR A 230 -10.76 1.67 -8.94
C TYR A 230 -10.96 2.95 -8.13
N GLU A 231 -9.87 3.51 -7.61
CA GLU A 231 -9.87 4.78 -6.87
C GLU A 231 -10.65 5.87 -7.63
N PRO A 232 -11.77 6.38 -7.08
CA PRO A 232 -12.73 7.19 -7.86
C PRO A 232 -12.15 8.46 -8.47
N ILE A 233 -11.22 9.09 -7.75
CA ILE A 233 -10.60 10.36 -8.14
C ILE A 233 -9.65 10.17 -9.34
N LEU A 234 -9.09 8.98 -9.49
CA LEU A 234 -8.10 8.68 -10.51
C LEU A 234 -8.74 8.13 -11.80
N LYS A 235 -7.98 8.18 -12.90
CA LYS A 235 -8.38 7.57 -14.17
C LYS A 235 -7.65 6.23 -14.34
N PRO A 236 -8.38 5.11 -14.46
CA PRO A 236 -7.76 3.80 -14.60
C PRO A 236 -7.04 3.66 -15.94
N VAL A 237 -5.94 2.91 -15.94
CA VAL A 237 -5.26 2.53 -17.17
C VAL A 237 -6.11 1.49 -17.92
N PHE A 238 -6.09 1.53 -19.26
CA PHE A 238 -6.85 0.59 -20.10
C PHE A 238 -6.58 -0.90 -19.78
N ARG A 239 -5.48 -1.22 -19.10
CA ARG A 239 -5.11 -2.58 -18.69
C ARG A 239 -6.21 -3.29 -17.90
N HIS A 240 -6.94 -2.59 -17.02
CA HIS A 240 -7.97 -3.21 -16.17
C HIS A 240 -9.13 -3.83 -16.98
N TYR A 241 -9.43 -3.25 -18.15
CA TYR A 241 -10.44 -3.72 -19.10
C TYR A 241 -10.07 -5.01 -19.80
N ILE A 242 -8.76 -5.30 -19.93
CA ILE A 242 -8.27 -6.47 -20.66
C ILE A 242 -8.75 -7.77 -20.02
N SER A 243 -8.92 -7.79 -18.69
CA SER A 243 -9.41 -8.96 -17.98
C SER A 243 -10.86 -9.32 -18.38
N TRP A 244 -11.74 -8.33 -18.52
CA TRP A 244 -13.12 -8.50 -18.98
C TRP A 244 -13.16 -8.92 -20.44
N ILE A 245 -12.35 -8.26 -21.28
CA ILE A 245 -12.22 -8.59 -22.71
C ILE A 245 -11.72 -10.04 -22.89
N ALA A 246 -10.70 -10.45 -22.12
CA ALA A 246 -10.15 -11.80 -22.15
C ALA A 246 -11.23 -12.83 -21.79
N LEU A 247 -12.09 -12.52 -20.83
CA LEU A 247 -13.15 -13.43 -20.39
C LEU A 247 -14.19 -13.67 -21.49
N VAL A 248 -14.60 -12.62 -22.21
CA VAL A 248 -15.44 -12.74 -23.42
C VAL A 248 -14.69 -13.47 -24.54
N ALA A 249 -13.42 -13.13 -24.78
CA ALA A 249 -12.60 -13.76 -25.82
C ALA A 249 -12.41 -15.26 -25.59
N VAL A 250 -12.29 -15.71 -24.34
CA VAL A 250 -12.20 -17.15 -24.00
C VAL A 250 -13.51 -17.87 -24.29
N LEU A 251 -14.67 -17.24 -24.04
CA LEU A 251 -15.97 -17.80 -24.44
C LEU A 251 -16.08 -17.90 -25.98
N LEU A 252 -15.65 -16.89 -26.72
CA LEU A 252 -15.57 -16.93 -28.19
C LEU A 252 -14.65 -18.06 -28.68
N ALA A 253 -13.46 -18.17 -28.09
CA ALA A 253 -12.50 -19.22 -28.41
C ALA A 253 -13.07 -20.61 -28.11
N ALA A 254 -13.80 -20.80 -27.00
CA ALA A 254 -14.47 -22.06 -26.69
C ALA A 254 -15.46 -22.48 -27.79
N PHE A 255 -16.22 -21.52 -28.31
CA PHE A 255 -17.13 -21.76 -29.43
C PHE A 255 -16.37 -22.10 -30.71
N VAL A 256 -15.32 -21.34 -31.07
CA VAL A 256 -14.51 -21.63 -32.27
C VAL A 256 -13.87 -23.02 -32.18
N ILE A 257 -13.25 -23.35 -31.05
CA ILE A 257 -12.65 -24.66 -30.79
C ILE A 257 -13.68 -25.79 -30.92
N SER A 258 -14.94 -25.56 -30.53
CA SER A 258 -16.01 -26.56 -30.70
C SER A 258 -16.35 -26.90 -32.16
N ARG A 259 -15.95 -26.04 -33.12
CA ARG A 259 -16.16 -26.23 -34.57
C ARG A 259 -14.95 -26.81 -35.28
N LEU A 260 -13.79 -26.85 -34.62
CA LEU A 260 -12.57 -27.42 -35.19
C LEU A 260 -12.62 -28.95 -35.16
N PRO A 261 -11.90 -29.64 -36.09
CA PRO A 261 -11.77 -31.09 -36.03
C PRO A 261 -11.15 -31.52 -34.70
N LYS A 262 -11.64 -32.64 -34.15
CA LYS A 262 -11.12 -33.17 -32.88
C LYS A 262 -9.65 -33.55 -33.05
N LEU A 263 -8.81 -32.91 -32.26
CA LEU A 263 -7.39 -33.24 -32.20
C LEU A 263 -7.19 -34.57 -31.47
N ASN A 264 -6.11 -35.26 -31.81
CA ASN A 264 -5.63 -36.39 -31.03
C ASN A 264 -5.24 -35.91 -29.62
N ALA A 265 -5.55 -36.70 -28.59
CA ALA A 265 -5.34 -36.31 -27.19
C ALA A 265 -3.88 -35.88 -26.90
N THR A 266 -2.90 -36.55 -27.51
CA THR A 266 -1.48 -36.19 -27.37
C THR A 266 -1.17 -34.81 -27.95
N ILE A 267 -1.75 -34.48 -29.11
CA ILE A 267 -1.56 -33.17 -29.76
C ILE A 267 -2.26 -32.08 -28.95
N ASP A 268 -3.47 -32.35 -28.45
CA ASP A 268 -4.24 -31.45 -27.59
C ASP A 268 -3.48 -31.10 -26.30
N VAL A 269 -2.89 -32.11 -25.64
CA VAL A 269 -2.03 -31.93 -24.46
C VAL A 269 -0.77 -31.13 -24.82
N ALA A 270 -0.11 -31.44 -25.94
CA ALA A 270 1.11 -30.75 -26.34
C ALA A 270 0.86 -29.26 -26.62
N ILE A 271 -0.21 -28.92 -27.37
CA ILE A 271 -0.58 -27.53 -27.64
C ILE A 271 -0.97 -26.81 -26.35
N ALA A 272 -1.77 -27.45 -25.48
CA ALA A 272 -2.15 -26.87 -24.19
C ALA A 272 -0.92 -26.58 -23.30
N ALA A 273 0.06 -27.49 -23.27
CA ALA A 273 1.30 -27.29 -22.53
C ALA A 273 2.12 -26.13 -23.10
N VAL A 274 2.29 -26.05 -24.42
CA VAL A 274 2.98 -24.93 -25.08
C VAL A 274 2.27 -23.60 -24.80
N LEU A 275 0.94 -23.56 -24.94
CA LEU A 275 0.16 -22.37 -24.63
C LEU A 275 0.31 -21.95 -23.17
N PHE A 276 0.28 -22.90 -22.23
CA PHE A 276 0.48 -22.60 -20.82
C PHE A 276 1.86 -21.99 -20.55
N VAL A 277 2.92 -22.54 -21.15
CA VAL A 277 4.28 -21.99 -21.05
C VAL A 277 4.36 -20.58 -21.65
N VAL A 278 3.77 -20.36 -22.83
CA VAL A 278 3.75 -19.05 -23.49
C VAL A 278 2.98 -18.03 -22.63
N VAL A 279 1.81 -18.41 -22.12
CA VAL A 279 0.98 -17.56 -21.28
C VAL A 279 1.67 -17.22 -19.96
N ALA A 280 2.31 -18.20 -19.31
CA ALA A 280 3.10 -17.97 -18.10
C ALA A 280 4.32 -17.06 -18.38
N TRP A 281 5.00 -17.25 -19.51
CA TRP A 281 6.14 -16.42 -19.92
C TRP A 281 5.71 -14.98 -20.21
N LEU A 282 4.60 -14.76 -20.93
CA LEU A 282 4.06 -13.43 -21.19
C LEU A 282 3.68 -12.72 -19.89
N PHE A 283 3.04 -13.44 -18.97
CA PHE A 283 2.69 -12.93 -17.66
C PHE A 283 3.91 -12.51 -16.83
N ILE A 284 4.92 -13.39 -16.70
CA ILE A 284 6.18 -13.06 -16.00
C ILE A 284 6.84 -11.83 -16.63
N ARG A 285 6.87 -11.76 -17.96
CA ARG A 285 7.46 -10.63 -18.68
C ARG A 285 6.70 -9.33 -18.39
N SER A 286 5.37 -9.35 -18.44
CA SER A 286 4.52 -8.19 -18.15
C SER A 286 4.71 -7.72 -16.71
N ALA A 287 4.65 -8.63 -15.73
CA ALA A 287 4.87 -8.36 -14.32
C ALA A 287 6.23 -7.69 -14.05
N ASN A 288 7.30 -8.21 -14.66
CA ASN A 288 8.65 -7.64 -14.52
C ASN A 288 8.77 -6.24 -15.15
N ILE A 289 8.06 -5.97 -16.24
CA ILE A 289 8.04 -4.64 -16.86
C ILE A 289 7.31 -3.64 -15.96
N THR A 290 6.14 -4.02 -15.42
CA THR A 290 5.37 -3.16 -14.52
C THR A 290 6.17 -2.84 -13.26
N ARG A 291 6.74 -3.84 -12.59
CA ARG A 291 7.54 -3.66 -11.36
C ARG A 291 8.73 -2.73 -11.54
N LYS A 292 9.41 -2.79 -12.70
CA LYS A 292 10.60 -1.95 -12.95
C LYS A 292 10.27 -0.50 -13.27
N LYS A 293 9.07 -0.23 -13.77
CA LYS A 293 8.68 1.12 -14.22
C LYS A 293 8.12 1.97 -13.10
N ASP A 294 7.65 1.35 -12.02
CA ASP A 294 6.84 2.03 -11.03
C ASP A 294 7.67 2.31 -9.76
N LEU A 295 7.95 3.60 -9.53
CA LEU A 295 8.76 4.09 -8.41
C LEU A 295 8.05 3.97 -7.05
N ILE A 296 6.78 3.53 -7.04
CA ILE A 296 5.99 3.32 -5.83
C ILE A 296 6.43 2.06 -5.05
N PHE A 297 6.91 1.01 -5.73
CA PHE A 297 7.26 -0.26 -5.08
C PHE A 297 8.31 -0.11 -3.97
N PRO A 298 9.41 0.65 -4.17
CA PRO A 298 10.34 1.01 -3.10
C PRO A 298 9.66 1.60 -1.85
N VAL A 299 8.70 2.51 -2.05
CA VAL A 299 8.00 3.17 -0.94
C VAL A 299 7.14 2.18 -0.17
N ILE A 300 6.41 1.30 -0.87
CA ILE A 300 5.56 0.29 -0.26
C ILE A 300 6.37 -0.74 0.55
N GLU A 301 7.54 -1.13 0.04
CA GLU A 301 8.48 -2.00 0.76
C GLU A 301 8.99 -1.34 2.04
N ILE A 302 9.38 -0.05 1.99
CA ILE A 302 9.81 0.68 3.19
C ILE A 302 8.66 0.88 4.19
N GLN A 303 7.44 1.18 3.72
CA GLN A 303 6.26 1.32 4.58
C GLN A 303 5.94 0.03 5.35
N HIS A 304 6.12 -1.12 4.71
CA HIS A 304 6.00 -2.40 5.41
C HIS A 304 6.98 -2.51 6.58
N TYR A 305 8.24 -2.11 6.39
CA TYR A 305 9.24 -2.13 7.45
C TYR A 305 8.92 -1.14 8.57
N VAL A 306 8.37 0.04 8.26
CA VAL A 306 7.89 1.00 9.28
C VAL A 306 6.74 0.39 10.09
N ALA A 307 5.74 -0.17 9.43
CA ALA A 307 4.57 -0.77 10.09
C ALA A 307 4.94 -1.97 10.98
N THR A 308 6.02 -2.69 10.65
CA THR A 308 6.51 -3.85 11.40
C THR A 308 7.68 -3.53 12.34
N GLY A 309 8.15 -2.29 12.39
CA GLY A 309 9.25 -1.85 13.24
C GLY A 309 10.64 -2.39 12.85
N GLN A 310 10.84 -2.77 11.59
CA GLN A 310 12.09 -3.32 11.06
C GLN A 310 13.04 -2.22 10.58
N TRP A 311 13.58 -1.42 11.51
CA TRP A 311 14.39 -0.24 11.19
C TRP A 311 15.70 -0.56 10.45
N ASP A 312 16.36 -1.68 10.80
CA ASP A 312 17.61 -2.11 10.15
C ASP A 312 17.41 -2.46 8.67
N GLU A 313 16.26 -3.02 8.30
CA GLU A 313 15.93 -3.34 6.90
C GLU A 313 15.77 -2.07 6.06
N ILE A 314 15.26 -0.97 6.66
CA ILE A 314 15.19 0.33 6.00
C ILE A 314 16.60 0.84 5.72
N LEU A 315 17.49 0.82 6.73
CA LEU A 315 18.86 1.35 6.63
C LEU A 315 19.76 0.53 5.68
N ASN A 316 19.47 -0.76 5.50
CA ASN A 316 20.16 -1.63 4.54
C ASN A 316 19.52 -1.62 3.14
N SER A 317 18.44 -0.87 2.95
CA SER A 317 17.71 -0.86 1.69
C SER A 317 18.53 -0.23 0.56
N LYS A 318 18.55 -0.91 -0.59
CA LYS A 318 19.16 -0.39 -1.82
C LYS A 318 18.48 0.89 -2.36
N TYR A 319 17.28 1.22 -1.86
CA TYR A 319 16.51 2.36 -2.34
C TYR A 319 16.89 3.69 -1.70
N LEU A 320 17.69 3.69 -0.63
CA LEU A 320 18.06 4.91 0.10
C LEU A 320 18.85 5.93 -0.74
N ARG A 321 19.41 5.49 -1.87
CA ARG A 321 20.10 6.36 -2.84
C ARG A 321 19.17 6.93 -3.92
N LEU A 322 17.90 6.57 -3.92
CA LEU A 322 16.93 7.16 -4.84
C LEU A 322 16.68 8.62 -4.44
N ASN A 323 16.60 9.48 -5.44
CA ASN A 323 16.23 10.87 -5.24
C ASN A 323 14.72 10.97 -4.92
N SER A 324 14.37 10.81 -3.64
CA SER A 324 13.00 10.88 -3.14
C SER A 324 12.96 11.37 -1.71
N TYR A 325 12.28 12.50 -1.48
CA TYR A 325 12.04 13.07 -0.15
C TYR A 325 11.42 12.05 0.81
N LEU A 326 10.43 11.27 0.33
CA LEU A 326 9.73 10.31 1.18
C LEU A 326 10.63 9.16 1.63
N ILE A 327 11.52 8.67 0.75
CA ILE A 327 12.49 7.64 1.12
C ILE A 327 13.49 8.19 2.15
N ALA A 328 13.95 9.43 1.97
CA ALA A 328 14.83 10.09 2.92
C ALA A 328 14.14 10.33 4.28
N ASN A 329 12.86 10.71 4.27
CA ASN A 329 12.04 10.84 5.48
C ASN A 329 12.03 9.53 6.29
N TYR A 330 11.81 8.39 5.62
CA TYR A 330 11.85 7.08 6.28
C TYR A 330 13.24 6.67 6.75
N CYS A 331 14.29 7.05 6.01
CA CYS A 331 15.67 6.85 6.44
C CYS A 331 15.96 7.59 7.75
N ASN A 332 15.60 8.88 7.80
CA ASN A 332 15.80 9.72 8.97
C ASN A 332 14.93 9.25 10.15
N LEU A 333 13.71 8.78 9.89
CA LEU A 333 12.86 8.11 10.88
C LEU A 333 13.56 6.87 11.48
N ALA A 334 14.11 5.99 10.63
CA ALA A 334 14.80 4.78 11.07
C ALA A 334 16.07 5.10 11.88
N LEU A 335 16.86 6.09 11.45
CA LEU A 335 18.02 6.58 12.21
C LEU A 335 17.63 7.13 13.58
N SER A 336 16.52 7.87 13.67
CA SER A 336 16.00 8.39 14.93
C SER A 336 15.56 7.28 15.88
N HIS A 337 14.88 6.24 15.38
CA HIS A 337 14.52 5.08 16.20
C HIS A 337 15.73 4.34 16.78
N GLN A 338 16.90 4.43 16.14
CA GLN A 338 18.16 3.89 16.64
C GLN A 338 18.96 4.88 17.50
N GLY A 339 18.52 6.14 17.62
CA GLY A 339 19.28 7.21 18.28
C GLY A 339 20.60 7.47 17.57
N ARG A 340 20.58 7.53 16.23
CA ARG A 340 21.76 7.72 15.37
C ARG A 340 21.53 8.78 14.31
N LEU A 341 20.48 9.60 14.42
CA LEU A 341 20.14 10.58 13.39
C LEU A 341 21.27 11.57 13.16
N LEU A 342 21.81 12.16 14.23
CA LEU A 342 22.91 13.13 14.10
C LEU A 342 24.28 12.50 13.81
N ASP A 343 24.44 11.20 14.02
CA ASP A 343 25.70 10.52 13.70
C ASP A 343 25.79 10.14 12.22
N ASN A 344 24.63 9.99 11.57
CA ASN A 344 24.51 9.40 10.24
C ASN A 344 23.67 10.24 9.26
N LEU A 345 23.26 11.46 9.61
CA LEU A 345 22.38 12.31 8.77
C LEU A 345 22.91 12.45 7.34
N PHE A 346 24.18 12.82 7.18
CA PHE A 346 24.81 13.01 5.87
C PHE A 346 25.46 11.75 5.29
N ALA A 347 25.31 10.60 5.95
CA ALA A 347 25.66 9.30 5.34
C ALA A 347 24.67 8.89 4.23
N PHE A 348 23.54 9.59 4.15
CA PHE A 348 22.50 9.39 3.15
C PHE A 348 22.21 10.71 2.42
N PRO A 349 21.72 10.68 1.16
CA PRO A 349 21.39 11.88 0.43
C PRO A 349 20.32 12.72 1.15
N GLN A 350 20.59 14.02 1.34
CA GLN A 350 19.67 14.99 1.95
C GLN A 350 19.38 16.14 0.98
N GLN A 351 18.18 16.73 1.05
CA GLN A 351 17.71 17.80 0.16
C GLN A 351 16.91 18.83 0.95
N GLY A 352 17.58 19.48 1.91
CA GLY A 352 16.93 20.44 2.80
C GLY A 352 15.92 19.78 3.74
N VAL A 353 15.14 20.61 4.42
CA VAL A 353 14.24 20.18 5.50
C VAL A 353 13.16 19.18 5.07
N ASN A 354 12.84 19.12 3.77
CA ASN A 354 11.85 18.20 3.20
C ASN A 354 12.28 16.73 3.25
N THR A 355 13.55 16.43 3.56
CA THR A 355 14.01 15.05 3.79
C THR A 355 13.89 14.61 5.26
N LEU A 356 13.56 15.51 6.20
CA LEU A 356 13.25 15.14 7.58
C LEU A 356 11.78 14.86 7.80
N MET A 357 10.91 15.58 7.08
CA MET A 357 9.47 15.52 7.25
C MET A 357 8.75 15.83 5.95
N VAL A 358 7.52 15.33 5.86
CA VAL A 358 6.61 15.72 4.78
C VAL A 358 6.16 17.15 5.02
N GLN A 359 6.44 18.05 4.08
CA GLN A 359 6.02 19.45 4.13
C GLN A 359 5.68 19.96 2.73
N GLY A 360 4.67 20.83 2.65
CA GLY A 360 4.26 21.54 1.44
C GLY A 360 2.92 21.04 0.87
N GLU A 361 2.11 21.96 0.34
CA GLU A 361 0.71 21.69 -0.06
C GLU A 361 0.56 20.49 -1.00
N TYR A 362 1.46 20.31 -1.97
CA TYR A 362 1.41 19.18 -2.91
C TYR A 362 1.99 17.88 -2.36
N ALA A 363 2.90 17.96 -1.38
CA ALA A 363 3.51 16.78 -0.75
C ALA A 363 2.58 16.10 0.26
N GLU A 364 1.49 16.76 0.68
CA GLU A 364 0.52 16.22 1.64
C GLU A 364 -0.72 15.57 0.97
N MET A 365 -0.72 15.40 -0.36
CA MET A 365 -1.90 14.93 -1.11
C MET A 365 -1.82 13.46 -1.53
N SER A 366 -0.84 12.69 -1.07
CA SER A 366 -0.67 11.27 -1.46
C SER A 366 -0.96 10.33 -0.29
N ILE A 367 -1.55 9.17 -0.58
CA ILE A 367 -1.85 8.12 0.40
C ILE A 367 -0.58 7.73 1.18
N GLU A 368 0.56 7.68 0.50
CA GLU A 368 1.84 7.29 1.10
C GLU A 368 2.30 8.30 2.16
N THR A 369 2.07 9.58 1.91
CA THR A 369 2.45 10.66 2.82
C THR A 369 1.52 10.76 4.02
N PHE A 370 0.24 10.41 3.87
CA PHE A 370 -0.71 10.25 4.98
C PHE A 370 -0.29 9.13 5.94
N VAL A 371 0.33 8.05 5.44
CA VAL A 371 0.90 7.01 6.31
C VAL A 371 2.18 7.50 6.98
N ALA A 372 3.08 8.16 6.24
CA ALA A 372 4.39 8.56 6.74
C ALA A 372 4.32 9.60 7.88
N SER A 373 3.53 10.65 7.67
CA SER A 373 3.56 11.86 8.48
C SER A 373 3.27 11.59 9.96
N PRO A 374 2.22 10.84 10.33
CA PRO A 374 1.92 10.53 11.73
C PRO A 374 3.10 9.83 12.44
N HIS A 375 3.75 8.87 11.78
CA HIS A 375 4.88 8.15 12.36
C HIS A 375 6.10 9.06 12.54
N ILE A 376 6.40 9.92 11.56
CA ILE A 376 7.50 10.87 11.62
C ILE A 376 7.31 11.85 12.78
N PHE A 377 6.16 12.52 12.85
CA PHE A 377 5.89 13.50 13.91
C PHE A 377 5.79 12.86 15.30
N TYR A 378 5.30 11.62 15.38
CA TYR A 378 5.26 10.88 16.64
C TYR A 378 6.68 10.58 17.15
N GLN A 379 7.57 10.10 16.27
CA GLN A 379 8.96 9.84 16.65
C GLN A 379 9.69 11.13 16.99
N MET A 380 9.48 12.19 16.21
CA MET A 380 10.00 13.54 16.44
C MET A 380 9.57 14.13 17.79
N GLY A 381 8.51 13.60 18.43
CA GLY A 381 7.99 14.05 19.72
C GLY A 381 6.92 15.12 19.63
N ASN A 382 6.56 15.57 18.41
CA ASN A 382 5.45 16.50 18.21
C ASN A 382 4.11 15.74 18.16
N ILE A 383 3.62 15.34 19.34
CA ILE A 383 2.39 14.52 19.50
C ILE A 383 1.15 15.24 18.99
N ALA A 384 1.11 16.58 19.06
CA ALA A 384 0.01 17.38 18.55
C ALA A 384 -0.14 17.22 17.04
N VAL A 385 0.96 17.40 16.29
CA VAL A 385 0.99 17.23 14.84
C VAL A 385 0.77 15.77 14.45
N ALA A 386 1.40 14.83 15.17
CA ALA A 386 1.21 13.40 14.92
C ALA A 386 -0.27 13.01 15.01
N ARG A 387 -0.98 13.48 16.05
CA ARG A 387 -2.41 13.25 16.23
C ARG A 387 -3.25 13.88 15.11
N ASN A 388 -2.93 15.12 14.74
CA ASN A 388 -3.64 15.83 13.66
C ASN A 388 -3.46 15.12 12.31
N LYS A 389 -2.22 14.81 11.91
CA LYS A 389 -1.94 14.06 10.68
C LYS A 389 -2.55 12.65 10.71
N ALA A 390 -2.59 11.99 11.87
CA ALA A 390 -3.26 10.69 12.00
C ALA A 390 -4.77 10.82 11.81
N PHE A 391 -5.38 11.90 12.29
CA PHE A 391 -6.79 12.19 12.07
C PHE A 391 -7.07 12.41 10.57
N ASP A 392 -6.27 13.25 9.90
CA ASP A 392 -6.40 13.47 8.45
C ASP A 392 -6.27 12.16 7.67
N ALA A 393 -5.26 11.34 8.00
CA ALA A 393 -5.08 10.03 7.40
C ALA A 393 -6.29 9.11 7.64
N SER A 394 -6.88 9.14 8.84
CA SER A 394 -8.06 8.31 9.15
C SER A 394 -9.30 8.67 8.33
N VAL A 395 -9.40 9.93 7.89
CA VAL A 395 -10.47 10.40 6.99
C VAL A 395 -10.15 10.05 5.54
N ALA A 396 -8.86 10.10 5.15
CA ALA A 396 -8.43 9.76 3.79
C ALA A 396 -8.60 8.27 3.45
N PHE A 397 -8.40 7.35 4.42
CA PHE A 397 -8.61 5.92 4.20
C PHE A 397 -10.09 5.54 4.32
N GLN A 398 -10.76 5.40 3.17
CA GLN A 398 -12.21 5.08 3.08
C GLN A 398 -12.63 3.91 3.99
N TYR A 399 -11.79 2.87 4.08
CA TYR A 399 -12.08 1.65 4.85
C TYR A 399 -11.25 1.51 6.13
N GLY A 400 -10.63 2.63 6.55
CA GLY A 400 -9.78 2.71 7.72
C GLY A 400 -8.40 2.10 7.51
N ASN A 401 -7.49 2.44 8.42
CA ASN A 401 -6.13 1.92 8.45
C ASN A 401 -5.77 1.52 9.89
N PRO A 402 -5.31 0.28 10.14
CA PRO A 402 -5.08 -0.20 11.50
C PRO A 402 -3.91 0.51 12.19
N THR A 403 -2.80 0.81 11.50
CA THR A 403 -1.65 1.51 12.10
C THR A 403 -1.99 2.96 12.43
N ILE A 404 -2.82 3.62 11.61
CA ILE A 404 -3.35 4.95 11.92
C ILE A 404 -4.30 4.91 13.13
N ALA A 405 -5.16 3.89 13.25
CA ALA A 405 -6.02 3.73 14.42
C ALA A 405 -5.19 3.46 15.70
N GLN A 406 -4.09 2.70 15.61
CA GLN A 406 -3.15 2.53 16.70
C GLN A 406 -2.47 3.85 17.08
N MET A 407 -2.06 4.65 16.10
CA MET A 407 -1.47 5.98 16.32
C MET A 407 -2.45 6.90 17.04
N LEU A 408 -3.71 6.95 16.60
CA LEU A 408 -4.76 7.73 17.27
C LEU A 408 -5.00 7.24 18.69
N ALA A 409 -5.03 5.93 18.94
CA ALA A 409 -5.12 5.41 20.31
C ALA A 409 -3.92 5.85 21.17
N LYS A 410 -2.68 5.69 20.68
CA LYS A 410 -1.45 6.08 21.37
C LYS A 410 -1.44 7.57 21.74
N THR A 411 -1.64 8.45 20.75
CA THR A 411 -1.62 9.90 20.97
C THR A 411 -2.68 10.36 21.96
N ASN A 412 -3.91 9.81 21.89
CA ASN A 412 -4.96 10.16 22.85
C ASN A 412 -4.68 9.62 24.27
N ILE A 413 -4.03 8.45 24.41
CA ILE A 413 -3.54 7.98 25.71
C ILE A 413 -2.49 8.96 26.27
N VAL A 414 -1.54 9.38 25.44
CA VAL A 414 -0.51 10.35 25.83
C VAL A 414 -1.14 11.65 26.35
N TYR A 415 -2.16 12.18 25.67
CA TYR A 415 -2.91 13.37 26.10
C TYR A 415 -3.82 13.16 27.32
N GLY A 416 -4.12 11.91 27.69
CA GLY A 416 -5.11 11.60 28.74
C GLY A 416 -6.56 11.67 28.27
N ASP A 417 -6.78 11.79 26.96
CA ASP A 417 -8.08 11.75 26.29
C ASP A 417 -8.60 10.30 26.19
N TYR A 418 -8.69 9.63 27.35
CA TYR A 418 -9.02 8.21 27.45
C TYR A 418 -10.33 7.80 26.77
N PRO A 419 -11.44 8.58 26.84
CA PRO A 419 -12.67 8.22 26.13
C PRO A 419 -12.48 8.15 24.61
N ILE A 420 -11.60 8.97 24.03
CA ILE A 420 -11.29 8.95 22.60
C ILE A 420 -10.40 7.75 22.28
N ALA A 421 -9.34 7.51 23.08
CA ALA A 421 -8.48 6.35 22.93
C ALA A 421 -9.26 5.03 23.00
N GLU A 422 -10.18 4.93 23.96
CA GLU A 422 -11.05 3.77 24.17
C GLU A 422 -11.90 3.47 22.92
N ARG A 423 -12.37 4.48 22.18
CA ARG A 423 -13.11 4.25 20.91
C ARG A 423 -12.25 3.54 19.87
N TYR A 424 -11.01 3.99 19.66
CA TYR A 424 -10.08 3.36 18.72
C TYR A 424 -9.66 1.96 19.18
N LEU A 425 -9.41 1.76 20.47
CA LEU A 425 -9.11 0.43 21.03
C LEU A 425 -10.31 -0.51 20.88
N ASN A 426 -11.52 -0.05 21.13
CA ASN A 426 -12.74 -0.84 20.94
C ASN A 426 -12.96 -1.25 19.48
N MET A 427 -12.66 -0.37 18.52
CA MET A 427 -12.67 -0.72 17.10
C MET A 427 -11.63 -1.80 16.78
N LEU A 428 -10.38 -1.61 17.21
CA LEU A 428 -9.28 -2.55 16.94
C LEU A 428 -9.50 -3.93 17.61
N LYS A 429 -10.15 -3.98 18.77
CA LYS A 429 -10.57 -5.24 19.44
C LYS A 429 -11.51 -6.11 18.59
N LYS A 430 -12.22 -5.51 17.63
CA LYS A 430 -13.10 -6.22 16.69
C LYS A 430 -12.38 -6.71 15.44
N THR A 431 -11.06 -6.52 15.32
CA THR A 431 -10.28 -7.02 14.18
C THR A 431 -9.66 -8.38 14.51
N TRP A 432 -9.26 -9.14 13.49
CA TRP A 432 -8.50 -10.37 13.70
C TRP A 432 -7.05 -10.10 14.14
N GLY A 433 -6.33 -9.22 13.43
CA GLY A 433 -4.88 -9.02 13.60
C GLY A 433 -4.46 -8.08 14.74
N TYR A 434 -5.32 -7.15 15.16
CA TYR A 434 -4.94 -6.06 16.08
C TYR A 434 -5.62 -6.13 17.45
N ALA A 435 -6.50 -7.12 17.68
CA ALA A 435 -7.26 -7.22 18.92
C ALA A 435 -6.36 -7.40 20.15
N ASP A 436 -5.32 -8.23 20.06
CA ASP A 436 -4.40 -8.45 21.18
C ASP A 436 -3.55 -7.22 21.49
N TRP A 437 -3.15 -6.48 20.46
CA TRP A 437 -2.50 -5.19 20.66
C TRP A 437 -3.43 -4.23 21.40
N ALA A 438 -4.70 -4.13 20.98
CA ALA A 438 -5.66 -3.23 21.59
C ALA A 438 -5.94 -3.58 23.06
N ARG A 439 -6.12 -4.87 23.38
CA ARG A 439 -6.30 -5.35 24.77
C ARG A 439 -5.11 -5.02 25.67
N ARG A 440 -3.87 -5.12 25.16
CA ARG A 440 -2.67 -4.75 25.93
C ARG A 440 -2.63 -3.26 26.27
N TYR A 441 -3.19 -2.41 25.40
CA TYR A 441 -3.23 -0.97 25.59
C TYR A 441 -4.37 -0.51 26.51
N GLU A 442 -5.37 -1.36 26.79
CA GLU A 442 -6.44 -1.03 27.74
C GLU A 442 -5.93 -0.74 29.16
N LYS A 443 -4.79 -1.33 29.56
CA LYS A 443 -4.17 -1.10 30.87
C LYS A 443 -3.83 0.37 31.14
N PHE A 444 -3.70 1.18 30.08
CA PHE A 444 -3.39 2.60 30.15
C PHE A 444 -4.63 3.49 30.27
N LEU A 445 -5.82 2.96 29.94
CA LEU A 445 -7.05 3.75 29.99
C LEU A 445 -7.36 4.13 31.44
N TYR A 446 -7.58 5.43 31.66
CA TYR A 446 -7.92 6.00 32.97
C TYR A 446 -6.88 5.69 34.06
N ASN A 447 -5.62 5.49 33.68
CA ASN A 447 -4.52 5.15 34.60
C ASN A 447 -3.24 5.93 34.25
N ASP A 448 -3.17 7.17 34.72
CA ASP A 448 -2.04 8.06 34.44
C ASP A 448 -0.70 7.49 34.91
N ALA A 449 -0.67 6.84 36.07
CA ALA A 449 0.55 6.23 36.61
C ALA A 449 1.10 5.13 35.70
N ALA A 450 0.23 4.34 35.06
CA ALA A 450 0.65 3.34 34.09
C ALA A 450 1.18 3.96 32.79
N VAL A 451 0.60 5.08 32.35
CA VAL A 451 1.09 5.83 31.17
C VAL A 451 2.46 6.44 31.46
N GLU A 452 2.62 7.10 32.61
CA GLU A 452 3.87 7.74 33.01
C GLU A 452 5.01 6.73 33.24
N ALA A 453 4.69 5.52 33.68
CA ALA A 453 5.66 4.44 33.87
C ALA A 453 6.06 3.74 32.55
N ASP A 454 5.35 3.96 31.45
CA ASP A 454 5.66 3.34 30.16
C ASP A 454 6.87 4.00 29.49
N PRO A 455 7.86 3.23 29.00
CA PRO A 455 9.07 3.80 28.42
C PRO A 455 8.83 4.56 27.11
N GLU A 456 7.74 4.29 26.38
CA GLU A 456 7.40 5.02 25.16
C GLU A 456 6.43 6.15 25.49
N LEU A 457 5.24 5.82 26.02
CA LEU A 457 4.16 6.78 26.22
C LEU A 457 4.46 7.79 27.33
N GLY A 458 5.18 7.36 28.38
CA GLY A 458 5.54 8.22 29.51
C GLY A 458 6.50 9.33 29.10
N LEU A 459 7.49 9.01 28.25
CA LEU A 459 8.40 10.00 27.66
C LEU A 459 7.61 11.00 26.81
N LYS A 460 6.76 10.52 25.90
CA LYS A 460 5.95 11.40 25.05
C LYS A 460 4.96 12.27 25.84
N ARG A 461 4.43 11.76 26.96
CA ARG A 461 3.55 12.52 27.86
C ARG A 461 4.29 13.61 28.61
N LYS A 462 5.50 13.32 29.11
CA LYS A 462 6.35 14.30 29.78
C LYS A 462 6.71 15.48 28.88
N ASP A 463 6.85 15.22 27.58
CA ASP A 463 7.24 16.20 26.57
C ASP A 463 6.06 17.01 26.02
N LEU A 464 4.84 16.80 26.52
CA LEU A 464 3.69 17.60 26.11
C LEU A 464 3.87 19.08 26.51
N PRO A 465 3.59 20.03 25.60
CA PRO A 465 3.59 21.45 25.93
C PRO A 465 2.60 21.77 27.06
N ARG A 466 2.97 22.71 27.95
CA ARG A 466 2.11 23.14 29.07
C ARG A 466 0.87 23.92 28.64
N GLU A 467 0.93 24.56 27.47
CA GLU A 467 -0.19 25.26 26.83
C GLU A 467 -0.58 24.50 25.56
N SER A 468 -1.87 24.43 25.24
CA SER A 468 -2.35 23.83 23.99
C SER A 468 -1.72 24.56 22.80
N PRO A 469 -0.81 23.93 22.04
CA PRO A 469 -0.16 24.64 20.94
C PRO A 469 -1.16 24.85 19.82
N ASP A 470 -1.21 26.07 19.27
CA ASP A 470 -1.72 26.27 17.91
C ASP A 470 -0.80 25.47 16.97
N ILE A 471 -1.29 24.30 16.54
CA ILE A 471 -0.53 23.27 15.80
C ILE A 471 0.19 23.90 14.61
N MET A 472 1.52 23.81 14.58
CA MET A 472 2.38 24.33 13.50
C MET A 472 2.18 25.82 13.15
N SER A 473 1.56 26.62 14.02
CA SER A 473 1.29 28.05 13.75
C SER A 473 2.55 28.86 13.45
N ARG A 474 3.68 28.47 14.06
CA ARG A 474 5.00 29.08 13.86
C ARG A 474 6.01 28.11 13.21
N GLY A 475 5.53 26.99 12.69
CA GLY A 475 6.34 25.94 12.06
C GLY A 475 6.91 24.90 13.03
N VAL A 476 7.33 23.75 12.48
CA VAL A 476 7.74 22.56 13.24
C VAL A 476 8.95 22.83 14.14
N TYR A 477 9.93 23.59 13.66
CA TYR A 477 11.14 23.88 14.44
C TYR A 477 10.81 24.62 15.75
N VAL A 478 9.90 25.60 15.70
CA VAL A 478 9.47 26.34 16.90
C VAL A 478 8.74 25.41 17.88
N ASP A 479 7.94 24.47 17.39
CA ASP A 479 7.29 23.47 18.24
C ASP A 479 8.33 22.60 18.96
N LEU A 480 9.40 22.17 18.27
CA LEU A 480 10.48 21.41 18.90
C LEU A 480 11.21 22.22 19.97
N LEU A 481 11.50 23.50 19.72
CA LEU A 481 12.10 24.38 20.74
C LEU A 481 11.23 24.50 21.99
N ASN A 482 9.92 24.61 21.83
CA ASN A 482 8.98 24.67 22.97
C ASN A 482 9.01 23.38 23.80
N ILE A 483 9.18 22.22 23.15
CA ILE A 483 9.33 20.93 23.85
C ILE A 483 10.69 20.87 24.58
N LEU A 484 11.77 21.31 23.92
CA LEU A 484 13.11 21.35 24.52
C LEU A 484 13.18 22.24 25.77
N ASP A 485 12.42 23.34 25.80
CA ASP A 485 12.33 24.24 26.96
C ASP A 485 11.65 23.60 28.18
N GLY A 486 10.98 22.45 28.00
CA GLY A 486 10.35 21.68 29.08
C GLY A 486 11.33 20.95 30.01
N GLY A 487 12.62 20.86 29.67
CA GLY A 487 13.66 20.27 30.53
C GLY A 487 14.54 19.25 29.81
N THR A 488 14.45 17.97 30.15
CA THR A 488 15.20 16.87 29.50
C THR A 488 14.22 16.04 28.65
N PRO A 489 13.95 16.45 27.41
CA PRO A 489 13.01 15.76 26.53
C PRO A 489 13.63 14.48 25.97
N ASP A 490 12.81 13.72 25.24
CA ASP A 490 13.27 12.60 24.42
C ASP A 490 14.42 13.04 23.49
N ARG A 491 15.46 12.19 23.41
CA ARG A 491 16.62 12.36 22.54
C ARG A 491 16.19 12.64 21.10
N ALA A 492 15.11 12.01 20.63
CA ALA A 492 14.61 12.23 19.27
C ALA A 492 14.24 13.70 19.00
N VAL A 493 13.63 14.41 19.97
CA VAL A 493 13.26 15.82 19.83
C VAL A 493 14.50 16.67 19.58
N PHE A 494 15.54 16.45 20.38
CA PHE A 494 16.83 17.12 20.23
C PHE A 494 17.48 16.81 18.88
N GLU A 495 17.55 15.54 18.49
CA GLU A 495 18.17 15.14 17.22
C GLU A 495 17.44 15.74 16.02
N TYR A 496 16.11 15.77 16.02
CA TYR A 496 15.34 16.40 14.94
C TYR A 496 15.49 17.92 14.90
N ALA A 497 15.56 18.59 16.05
CA ALA A 497 15.78 20.04 16.11
C ALA A 497 17.14 20.43 15.51
N VAL A 498 18.19 19.71 15.90
CA VAL A 498 19.54 19.93 15.35
C VAL A 498 19.59 19.55 13.86
N ALA A 499 19.00 18.42 13.47
CA ALA A 499 18.95 18.04 12.06
C ALA A 499 18.21 19.07 11.21
N PHE A 500 17.12 19.66 11.72
CA PHE A 500 16.39 20.73 11.04
C PHE A 500 17.30 21.94 10.76
N LEU A 501 18.05 22.40 11.77
CA LEU A 501 19.01 23.50 11.64
C LEU A 501 20.10 23.23 10.61
N LEU A 502 20.68 22.02 10.64
CA LEU A 502 21.70 21.61 9.68
C LEU A 502 21.14 21.60 8.25
N LEU A 503 19.93 21.09 8.06
CA LEU A 503 19.34 21.02 6.72
C LEU A 503 18.80 22.37 6.21
N SER A 504 18.31 23.23 7.11
CA SER A 504 17.84 24.59 6.75
C SER A 504 18.99 25.54 6.41
N ARG A 505 20.21 25.27 6.93
CA ARG A 505 21.39 26.13 6.81
C ARG A 505 21.18 27.52 7.44
N ASP A 506 20.31 27.60 8.45
CA ASP A 506 20.05 28.85 9.17
C ASP A 506 21.13 29.10 10.23
N ALA A 507 22.14 29.91 9.88
CA ALA A 507 23.25 30.22 10.77
C ALA A 507 22.83 31.03 12.01
N GLU A 508 21.77 31.86 11.90
CA GLU A 508 21.31 32.69 13.01
C GLU A 508 20.62 31.83 14.06
N ASP A 509 19.70 30.98 13.63
CA ASP A 509 18.98 30.08 14.55
C ASP A 509 19.90 28.98 15.09
N THR A 510 20.91 28.54 14.33
CA THR A 510 21.96 27.64 14.82
C THR A 510 22.73 28.28 15.97
N ARG A 511 23.11 29.55 15.85
CA ARG A 511 23.81 30.30 16.90
C ARG A 511 22.95 30.42 18.15
N LYS A 512 21.71 30.90 18.00
CA LYS A 512 20.74 31.04 19.10
C LYS A 512 20.51 29.72 19.83
N PHE A 513 20.41 28.61 19.08
CA PHE A 513 20.23 27.27 19.66
C PHE A 513 21.40 26.88 20.55
N VAL A 514 22.63 27.05 20.06
CA VAL A 514 23.84 26.67 20.80
C VAL A 514 24.05 27.57 22.02
N GLU A 515 23.87 28.88 21.87
CA GLU A 515 23.97 29.83 22.99
C GLU A 515 22.97 29.52 24.11
N LYS A 516 21.78 29.01 23.75
CA LYS A 516 20.72 28.67 24.70
C LYS A 516 20.92 27.33 25.40
N TYR A 517 21.30 26.29 24.66
CA TYR A 517 21.30 24.91 25.18
C TYR A 517 22.69 24.34 25.51
N TYR A 518 23.78 24.98 25.10
CA TYR A 518 25.13 24.48 25.42
C TYR A 518 25.36 24.42 26.94
N ALA A 519 25.97 23.32 27.40
CA ALA A 519 26.23 23.03 28.81
C ALA A 519 24.96 22.96 29.68
N THR A 520 23.81 22.70 29.08
CA THR A 520 22.55 22.39 29.78
C THR A 520 22.24 20.90 29.73
N PRO A 521 21.27 20.39 30.51
CA PRO A 521 20.82 19.00 30.39
C PRO A 521 20.27 18.62 29.01
N VAL A 522 19.84 19.59 28.19
CA VAL A 522 19.38 19.35 26.80
C VAL A 522 20.57 19.01 25.89
N MET A 523 21.66 19.75 26.04
CA MET A 523 22.87 19.58 25.21
C MET A 523 24.12 19.71 26.08
N ALA A 524 24.47 18.60 26.73
CA ALA A 524 25.68 18.52 27.55
C ALA A 524 26.95 18.63 26.69
N THR A 525 26.93 18.05 25.49
CA THR A 525 28.01 18.12 24.50
C THR A 525 27.45 18.48 23.14
N VAL A 526 28.21 19.26 22.35
CA VAL A 526 27.80 19.65 21.00
C VAL A 526 28.06 18.48 20.04
N PRO A 527 27.03 17.95 19.34
CA PRO A 527 27.20 16.88 18.36
C PRO A 527 28.17 17.25 17.24
N VAL A 528 28.89 16.27 16.68
CA VAL A 528 29.94 16.51 15.69
C VAL A 528 29.42 17.31 14.48
N LEU A 529 28.27 16.94 13.90
CA LEU A 529 27.70 17.68 12.77
C LEU A 529 27.33 19.13 13.10
N LEU A 530 26.91 19.39 14.34
CA LEU A 530 26.63 20.76 14.81
C LEU A 530 27.94 21.53 15.03
N GLN A 531 29.00 20.88 15.51
CA GLN A 531 30.33 21.49 15.56
C GLN A 531 30.82 21.87 14.16
N GLU A 532 30.64 21.00 13.16
CA GLU A 532 31.00 21.28 11.77
C GLU A 532 30.29 22.52 11.24
N ALA A 533 28.97 22.63 11.44
CA ALA A 533 28.21 23.81 11.04
C ALA A 533 28.67 25.08 11.76
N LEU A 534 28.96 25.00 13.06
CA LEU A 534 29.45 26.15 13.83
C LEU A 534 30.79 26.68 13.31
N VAL A 535 31.72 25.78 12.96
CA VAL A 535 33.05 26.15 12.44
C VAL A 535 32.95 26.80 11.07
N GLU A 536 32.03 26.36 10.22
CA GLU A 536 31.79 27.00 8.91
C GLU A 536 31.23 28.42 9.05
N GLN A 537 30.40 28.66 10.08
CA GLN A 537 29.59 29.87 10.20
C GLN A 537 30.16 30.93 11.16
N ASN A 538 31.16 30.61 11.97
CA ASN A 538 31.63 31.45 13.08
C ASN A 538 33.16 31.40 13.24
N PRO A 539 33.78 32.42 13.87
CA PRO A 539 35.23 32.41 14.12
C PRO A 539 35.64 31.38 15.18
N ALA A 540 36.90 30.94 15.14
CA ALA A 540 37.40 29.83 15.96
C ALA A 540 37.31 30.06 17.48
N ASP A 541 37.48 31.30 17.93
CA ASP A 541 37.35 31.71 19.33
C ASP A 541 35.92 31.50 19.85
N TYR A 542 34.91 31.90 19.06
CA TYR A 542 33.52 31.61 19.34
C TYR A 542 33.28 30.10 19.42
N CYS A 543 33.72 29.35 18.41
CA CYS A 543 33.54 27.88 18.37
C CYS A 543 34.09 27.19 19.62
N LEU A 544 35.32 27.54 20.03
CA LEU A 544 35.95 26.97 21.23
C LEU A 544 35.17 27.30 22.51
N SER A 545 34.62 28.52 22.62
CA SER A 545 33.82 28.92 23.80
C SER A 545 32.51 28.13 23.94
N TYR A 546 31.97 27.59 22.84
CA TYR A 546 30.74 26.79 22.80
C TYR A 546 31.00 25.30 22.58
N GLY A 547 32.17 24.79 22.99
CA GLY A 547 32.42 23.35 23.09
C GLY A 547 32.75 22.64 21.78
N VAL A 548 33.06 23.38 20.71
CA VAL A 548 33.68 22.81 19.51
C VAL A 548 35.09 22.36 19.83
N SER A 549 35.45 21.14 19.40
CA SER A 549 36.79 20.62 19.62
C SER A 549 37.83 21.27 18.69
N GLN A 550 39.07 21.39 19.17
CA GLN A 550 40.20 21.85 18.35
C GLN A 550 40.40 20.93 17.12
N GLU A 551 40.13 19.63 17.28
CA GLU A 551 40.17 18.66 16.19
C GLU A 551 39.20 19.01 15.05
N THR A 552 37.96 19.39 15.36
CA THR A 552 36.97 19.80 14.33
C THR A 552 37.43 21.06 13.59
N ILE A 553 38.03 22.02 14.31
CA ILE A 553 38.55 23.27 13.72
C ILE A 553 39.71 22.96 12.76
N ASP A 554 40.63 22.10 13.15
CA ASP A 554 41.76 21.72 12.30
C ASP A 554 41.30 20.87 11.11
N ARG A 555 40.30 20.00 11.31
CA ARG A 555 39.65 19.24 10.21
C ARG A 555 38.95 20.15 9.20
N TYR A 556 38.42 21.30 9.61
CA TYR A 556 37.85 22.28 8.68
C TYR A 556 38.91 23.01 7.84
N LYS A 557 40.08 23.32 8.42
CA LYS A 557 41.20 23.88 7.65
C LYS A 557 41.68 22.90 6.58
N ASP A 558 41.79 21.61 6.95
CA ASP A 558 42.06 20.52 6.01
C ASP A 558 41.03 20.48 4.88
N PHE A 559 39.74 20.61 5.22
CA PHE A 559 38.65 20.66 4.24
C PHE A 559 38.82 21.83 3.26
N GLN A 560 39.06 23.04 3.76
CA GLN A 560 39.26 24.23 2.94
C GLN A 560 40.46 24.08 2.00
N GLN A 561 41.57 23.53 2.49
CA GLN A 561 42.77 23.31 1.67
C GLN A 561 42.51 22.29 0.57
N MET A 562 41.96 21.12 0.92
CA MET A 562 41.65 20.08 -0.07
C MET A 562 40.60 20.53 -1.09
N PHE A 563 39.62 21.35 -0.69
CA PHE A 563 38.63 21.90 -1.62
C PHE A 563 39.26 22.81 -2.69
N LEU A 564 40.27 23.61 -2.32
CA LEU A 564 41.02 24.42 -3.29
C LEU A 564 41.79 23.54 -4.29
N ASP A 565 42.35 22.42 -3.83
CA ASP A 565 43.03 21.45 -4.69
C ASP A 565 42.05 20.79 -5.68
N VAL A 566 40.82 20.46 -5.25
CA VAL A 566 39.77 19.93 -6.15
C VAL A 566 39.39 20.94 -7.23
N GLN A 567 39.28 22.23 -6.90
CA GLN A 567 38.96 23.28 -7.89
C GLN A 567 40.03 23.42 -9.00
N SER A 568 41.24 22.88 -8.79
CA SER A 568 42.29 22.85 -9.81
C SER A 568 42.06 21.80 -10.91
N GLY A 569 41.06 20.92 -10.75
CA GLY A 569 40.63 19.96 -11.77
C GLY A 569 41.27 18.56 -11.69
N ASP A 570 41.87 18.19 -10.55
CA ASP A 570 42.45 16.86 -10.33
C ASP A 570 41.41 15.84 -9.85
N ALA A 571 41.12 14.85 -10.69
CA ALA A 571 40.16 13.79 -10.39
C ALA A 571 40.59 12.88 -9.21
N ALA A 572 41.89 12.74 -8.94
CA ALA A 572 42.37 11.99 -7.77
C ALA A 572 42.13 12.78 -6.47
N ALA A 573 42.30 14.10 -6.52
CA ALA A 573 41.97 14.99 -5.41
C ALA A 573 40.46 14.97 -5.12
N GLU A 574 39.62 14.99 -6.16
CA GLU A 574 38.16 14.91 -6.04
C GLU A 574 37.70 13.61 -5.34
N ALA A 575 38.23 12.47 -5.76
CA ALA A 575 37.91 11.18 -5.15
C ALA A 575 38.36 11.09 -3.67
N MET A 576 39.54 11.62 -3.34
CA MET A 576 40.03 11.67 -1.95
C MET A 576 39.20 12.63 -1.09
N PHE A 577 38.79 13.77 -1.66
CA PHE A 577 37.95 14.76 -1.00
C PHE A 577 36.57 14.17 -0.67
N GLU A 578 35.91 13.53 -1.64
CA GLU A 578 34.64 12.83 -1.43
C GLU A 578 34.79 11.73 -0.37
N GLN A 579 35.83 10.89 -0.47
CA GLN A 579 36.05 9.82 0.50
C GLN A 579 36.18 10.34 1.94
N LYS A 580 36.85 11.48 2.15
CA LYS A 580 37.12 12.06 3.47
C LYS A 580 35.92 12.85 4.01
N PHE A 581 35.16 13.54 3.16
CA PHE A 581 34.21 14.55 3.59
C PHE A 581 32.74 14.30 3.20
N GLN A 582 32.43 13.30 2.36
CA GLN A 582 31.06 13.05 1.87
C GLN A 582 29.96 13.01 2.96
N ASN A 583 30.30 12.59 4.18
CA ASN A 583 29.37 12.46 5.30
C ASN A 583 29.39 13.66 6.27
N THR A 584 30.00 14.77 5.90
CA THR A 584 30.13 15.97 6.74
C THR A 584 29.10 17.03 6.36
N TYR A 585 28.78 17.92 7.29
CA TYR A 585 27.96 19.10 7.01
C TYR A 585 28.56 19.95 5.89
N TRP A 586 29.88 20.12 5.87
CA TRP A 586 30.58 20.93 4.89
C TRP A 586 30.42 20.41 3.45
N TYR A 587 30.39 19.09 3.26
CA TYR A 587 30.15 18.52 1.93
C TYR A 587 28.69 18.67 1.49
N TYR A 588 27.74 18.60 2.43
CA TYR A 588 26.35 18.91 2.16
C TYR A 588 26.15 20.39 1.80
N SER A 589 26.80 21.32 2.51
CA SER A 589 26.65 22.76 2.27
C SER A 589 27.15 23.20 0.89
N LEU A 590 28.10 22.46 0.28
CA LEU A 590 28.60 22.69 -1.08
C LEU A 590 27.66 22.26 -2.21
N ASN A 591 26.85 21.21 -2.01
CA ASN A 591 26.18 20.47 -3.10
C ASN A 591 24.72 20.88 -3.38
N VAL A 592 24.26 21.99 -2.81
CA VAL A 592 22.88 22.50 -2.96
C VAL A 592 22.89 24.00 -3.15
#